data_AF-W1NWD2-F1
#
_entry.id   AF-W1NWD2-F1
#
_cell.length_a   1.000
_cell.length_b   1.000
_cell.length_c   1.000
_cell.angle_alpha   90.00
_cell.angle_beta   90.00
_cell.angle_gamma   90.00
#
_symmetry.space_group_name_H-M   'P 1'
#
loop_
_entity.id
_entity.type
_entity.pdbx_description
1 polymer ?
#
loop_
_entity_poly.entity_id
_entity_poly.type
_entity_poly.pdbx_seq_one_letter_code
_entity_poly.pdbx_strand_id
1 'polypeptide(L)' 'NKWSTAFEWLDAQPLRSVVFVGFGSECRLNIEQVHEIAYVLELSKLPFVWALRRPLEAHDGLEILPEGFE' A
#
# COMPACT_ATOMS: atom_id res chain seq x y z
N ASN A 1 3.99 4.45 -19.07
CA ASN A 1 4.71 4.88 -17.85
C ASN A 1 3.92 4.30 -16.68
N LYS A 2 4.49 3.55 -15.73
CA LYS A 2 3.71 2.99 -14.59
C LYS A 2 2.95 4.05 -13.79
N TRP A 3 3.45 5.28 -13.77
CA TRP A 3 2.81 6.41 -13.13
C TRP A 3 1.54 6.87 -13.85
N SER A 4 1.44 6.72 -15.18
CA SER A 4 0.25 7.18 -15.91
C SER A 4 -0.99 6.39 -15.53
N THR A 5 -0.88 5.05 -15.40
CA THR A 5 -2.01 4.19 -15.02
C THR A 5 -2.50 4.45 -13.58
N ALA A 6 -1.59 4.75 -12.65
CA ALA A 6 -1.97 5.09 -11.28
C ALA A 6 -2.71 6.42 -11.19
N PHE A 7 -2.26 7.43 -11.95
CA PHE A 7 -2.95 8.72 -12.01
C PHE A 7 -4.29 8.62 -12.74
N GLU A 8 -4.39 7.85 -13.82
CA GLU A 8 -5.67 7.57 -14.50
C GLU A 8 -6.70 6.91 -13.56
N TRP A 9 -6.26 5.95 -12.74
CA TRP A 9 -7.13 5.35 -11.72
C TRP A 9 -7.56 6.36 -10.65
N LEU A 10 -6.64 7.24 -10.22
CA LEU A 10 -6.91 8.27 -9.22
C LEU A 10 -7.87 9.34 -9.75
N ASP A 11 -7.69 9.76 -11.01
CA ASP A 11 -8.53 10.73 -11.71
C ASP A 11 -9.99 10.24 -11.85
N ALA A 12 -10.21 8.92 -11.85
CA ALA A 12 -11.54 8.32 -11.88
C ALA A 12 -12.24 8.28 -10.52
N GLN A 13 -11.56 8.61 -9.41
CA GLN A 13 -12.13 8.56 -8.07
C GLN A 13 -12.88 9.85 -7.70
N PRO A 14 -13.91 9.80 -6.83
CA PRO A 14 -14.53 11.00 -6.29
C PRO A 14 -13.54 11.90 -5.55
N LEU A 15 -13.78 13.21 -5.57
CA LEU A 15 -12.93 14.18 -4.89
C LEU A 15 -12.85 13.88 -3.37
N ARG A 16 -11.62 13.88 -2.81
CA ARG A 16 -11.34 13.63 -1.37
C ARG A 16 -11.81 12.25 -0.87
N SER A 17 -11.83 11.23 -1.74
CA SER A 17 -12.29 9.88 -1.37
C SER A 17 -11.18 8.85 -1.18
N VAL A 18 -9.94 9.14 -1.61
CA VAL A 18 -8.83 8.18 -1.62
C VAL A 18 -7.87 8.41 -0.47
N VAL A 19 -7.52 7.33 0.23
CA VAL A 19 -6.49 7.34 1.28
C VAL A 19 -5.11 7.18 0.66
N PHE A 20 -4.20 8.11 0.93
CA PHE A 20 -2.79 7.95 0.59
C PHE A 20 -2.02 7.42 1.81
N VAL A 21 -1.32 6.31 1.63
CA VAL A 21 -0.45 5.72 2.66
C VAL A 21 1.00 5.83 2.21
N GLY A 22 1.80 6.59 2.95
CA GLY A 22 3.21 6.77 2.68
C GLY A 22 3.98 7.16 3.94
N PHE A 23 5.08 6.44 4.21
CA PHE A 23 5.92 6.64 5.39
C PHE A 23 7.25 7.37 5.07
N GLY A 24 7.43 7.82 3.83
CA GLY A 24 8.63 8.51 3.39
C GLY A 24 9.85 7.59 3.19
N SER A 25 11.03 8.20 3.00
CA SER A 25 12.28 7.49 2.71
C SER A 25 12.99 6.92 3.94
N GLU A 26 12.72 7.47 5.12
CA GLU A 26 13.47 7.14 6.33
C GLU A 26 12.79 6.08 7.20
N CYS A 27 11.47 5.90 7.05
CA CYS A 27 10.75 4.87 7.77
C CYS A 27 10.78 3.54 7.00
N ARG A 28 11.30 2.50 7.66
CA ARG A 28 11.24 1.12 7.19
C ARG A 28 10.43 0.30 8.17
N LEU A 29 9.28 -0.18 7.71
CA LEU A 29 8.40 -1.04 8.47
C LEU A 29 8.96 -2.47 8.52
N ASN A 30 8.68 -3.18 9.61
CA ASN A 30 8.85 -4.63 9.63
C ASN A 30 7.66 -5.32 8.94
N ILE A 31 7.77 -6.62 8.67
CA ILE A 31 6.72 -7.38 8.00
C ILE A 31 5.38 -7.39 8.77
N GLU A 32 5.43 -7.46 10.11
CA GLU A 32 4.23 -7.47 10.96
C GLU A 32 3.45 -6.16 10.82
N GLN A 33 4.14 -5.02 10.85
CA GLN A 33 3.54 -3.70 10.64
C GLN A 33 2.94 -3.55 9.24
N VAL A 34 3.61 -4.08 8.21
CA VAL A 34 3.05 -4.11 6.84
C VAL A 34 1.75 -4.91 6.82
N HIS A 35 1.71 -6.07 7.47
CA HIS A 35 0.50 -6.89 7.54
C HIS A 35 -0.64 -6.20 8.29
N GLU A 36 -0.36 -5.54 9.41
CA GLU A 36 -1.37 -4.77 10.15
C GLU A 36 -1.95 -3.62 9.31
N ILE A 37 -1.10 -2.92 8.54
CA ILE A 37 -1.55 -1.87 7.62
C ILE A 37 -2.37 -2.45 6.48
N ALA A 38 -1.95 -3.57 5.89
CA ALA A 38 -2.72 -4.24 4.86
C ALA A 38 -4.12 -4.63 5.39
N TYR A 39 -4.17 -5.23 6.57
CA TYR A 39 -5.43 -5.62 7.20
C TYR A 39 -6.37 -4.43 7.43
N VAL A 40 -5.87 -3.29 7.95
CA VAL A 40 -6.73 -2.12 8.18
C VAL A 40 -7.18 -1.45 6.87
N LEU A 41 -6.35 -1.49 5.82
CA LEU A 41 -6.71 -0.99 4.50
C LEU A 41 -7.87 -1.82 3.92
N GLU A 42 -7.77 -3.15 3.99
CA GLU A 42 -8.82 -4.04 3.51
C GLU A 42 -10.13 -3.88 4.29
N LEU A 43 -10.04 -3.75 5.62
CA LEU A 43 -11.19 -3.52 6.48
C LEU A 43 -11.87 -2.17 6.24
N SER A 44 -11.10 -1.13 5.85
CA SER A 44 -11.64 0.20 5.63
C SER A 44 -12.63 0.26 4.47
N LYS A 45 -12.50 -0.65 3.48
CA LYS A 45 -13.25 -0.65 2.21
C LYS A 45 -13.18 0.70 1.46
N LEU A 46 -12.16 1.51 1.78
CA LEU A 46 -11.88 2.76 1.09
C LEU A 46 -10.91 2.51 -0.07
N PRO A 47 -11.03 3.26 -1.17
CA PRO A 47 -9.98 3.27 -2.19
C PRO A 47 -8.70 3.86 -1.60
N PHE A 48 -7.56 3.24 -1.89
CA PHE A 48 -6.26 3.70 -1.36
C PHE A 48 -5.15 3.62 -2.40
N VAL A 49 -4.12 4.45 -2.20
CA VAL A 49 -2.83 4.36 -2.87
C VAL A 49 -1.77 4.18 -1.79
N TRP A 50 -1.05 3.05 -1.85
CA TRP A 50 0.00 2.74 -0.89
C TRP A 50 1.38 2.78 -1.55
N ALA A 51 2.20 3.75 -1.15
CA ALA A 51 3.62 3.80 -1.50
C ALA A 51 4.40 2.79 -0.64
N LEU A 52 4.11 1.50 -0.84
CA LEU A 52 4.72 0.40 -0.10
C LEU A 52 6.20 0.28 -0.43
N ARG A 53 7.04 0.24 0.61
CA ARG A 53 8.48 0.02 0.49
C ARG A 53 8.83 -1.35 1.04
N ARG A 54 9.92 -1.91 0.51
CA ARG A 54 10.47 -3.20 0.95
C ARG A 54 10.70 -3.17 2.49
N PRO A 55 10.06 -4.06 3.27
CA PRO A 55 10.22 -4.09 4.71
C PRO A 55 11.65 -4.47 5.13
N LEU A 56 11.95 -4.38 6.42
CA LEU A 56 13.27 -4.66 6.97
C LEU A 56 13.74 -6.10 6.69
N GLU A 57 12.84 -7.07 6.80
CA GLU A 57 13.12 -8.50 6.71
C GLU A 57 13.05 -9.06 5.27
N ALA A 58 12.74 -8.22 4.28
CA ALA A 58 12.45 -8.71 2.93
C ALA A 58 13.68 -9.20 2.16
N HIS A 59 13.77 -10.52 2.05
CA HIS A 59 14.65 -11.25 1.14
C HIS A 59 13.90 -11.73 -0.10
N ASP A 60 14.63 -12.26 -1.08
CA ASP A 60 14.02 -12.84 -2.27
C ASP A 60 13.10 -14.00 -1.89
N GLY A 61 11.89 -14.01 -2.45
CA GLY A 61 10.84 -14.98 -2.16
C GLY A 61 9.97 -14.70 -0.92
N LEU A 62 10.21 -13.62 -0.17
CA LEU A 62 9.28 -13.22 0.90
C LEU A 62 8.00 -12.61 0.31
N GLU A 63 6.85 -13.16 0.70
CA GLU A 63 5.55 -12.52 0.47
C GLU A 63 5.41 -11.33 1.42
N ILE A 64 5.32 -10.12 0.87
CA ILE A 64 5.27 -8.86 1.63
C ILE A 64 3.85 -8.55 2.13
N LEU A 65 2.85 -8.96 1.37
CA LEU A 65 1.44 -8.74 1.68
C LEU A 65 0.85 -10.04 2.25
N PRO A 66 -0.14 -9.94 3.16
CA PRO A 66 -0.84 -11.12 3.66
C PRO A 66 -1.47 -11.95 2.53
N GLU A 67 -1.55 -13.26 2.74
CA GLU A 67 -2.26 -14.16 1.85
C GLU A 67 -3.71 -13.69 1.65
N GLY A 68 -4.14 -13.57 0.39
CA GLY A 68 -5.49 -13.16 0.04
C GLY A 68 -5.80 -11.66 0.14
N PHE A 69 -4.79 -10.80 0.35
CA PHE A 69 -4.99 -9.34 0.34
C PHE A 69 -5.48 -8.84 -1.04
N GLU A 70 -6.59 -8.10 -1.04
CA GLU A 70 -7.27 -7.52 -2.22
C GLU A 70 -7.39 -5.98 -2.15
#